data_AF-A0A6H5HKY8-F1
#
_entry.id   AF-A0A6H5HKY8-F1
#
_cell.length_a   1.000
_cell.length_b   1.000
_cell.length_c   1.000
_cell.angle_alpha   90.00
_cell.angle_beta   90.00
_cell.angle_gamma   90.00
#
_symmetry.space_group_name_H-M   'P 1'
#
loop_
_entity.id
_entity.type
_entity.pdbx_description
1 polymer ?
#
loop_
_entity_poly.entity_id
_entity_poly.type
_entity_poly.pdbx_seq_one_letter_code
_entity_poly.pdbx_strand_id
1 'polypeptide(L)'
;MNIYLTRHQYKNTFTEDLWAALEEPSKKPVRAVMSSWTKQMGFPVIRVTASEQDGDSRILTVTQEKFVADNSECKISHAEGGAKFADNRSCPGRALPPSWRGSEPFRTCRSSLTALMIYFTFQPTTGSGWCRSHSPSRAGKRKSAILRCSRPGLPKIPNVPEGAWVKLNPGTNGVYRVQYPQNLLDQLIPAIEDKSLPPLDRLGIVDDLFALVKAGQASSAQVLKVLAAMRNEDNYTVWNIIGNCMSKLRSLISNTDYSDEFNKFGRYLFKPIGQKLGWDPKPNEGHMDTLLRSFVNARLGSYGDQETIAEAKKRFAAHLSGESVIPADLRVAVYLSVISSGDEDTFNTMIKDEVRSQDKVFVMVSIDMTKPGRELLWEFVRTNWTDLLRRYERGGIYNPASRQPSRLRAKSRK
;
A
#
# COMPACT_ATOMS: atom_id res chain seq x y z
N MET A 1 -1.83 -25.36 -16.10
CA MET A 1 -2.65 -25.79 -14.96
C MET A 1 -3.38 -27.12 -15.21
N ASN A 2 -4.09 -27.29 -16.33
CA ASN A 2 -4.79 -28.55 -16.65
C ASN A 2 -3.86 -29.80 -16.62
N ILE A 3 -2.67 -29.72 -17.23
CA ILE A 3 -1.65 -30.80 -17.20
C ILE A 3 -1.33 -31.22 -15.75
N TYR A 4 -1.05 -30.23 -14.89
CA TYR A 4 -0.73 -30.46 -13.47
C TYR A 4 -1.89 -31.14 -12.73
N LEU A 5 -3.11 -30.59 -12.83
CA LEU A 5 -4.29 -31.12 -12.13
C LEU A 5 -4.62 -32.55 -12.55
N THR A 6 -4.54 -32.85 -13.85
CA THR A 6 -4.85 -34.18 -14.38
C THR A 6 -3.79 -35.21 -13.97
N ARG A 7 -2.50 -34.86 -14.06
CA ARG A 7 -1.38 -35.76 -13.74
C ARG A 7 -1.31 -36.14 -12.27
N HIS A 8 -1.70 -35.22 -11.39
CA HIS A 8 -1.60 -35.40 -9.93
C HIS A 8 -2.96 -35.57 -9.23
N GLN A 9 -4.02 -35.84 -9.99
CA GLN A 9 -5.35 -36.06 -9.43
C GLN A 9 -5.33 -37.19 -8.40
N TYR A 10 -6.00 -36.97 -7.26
CA TYR A 10 -6.08 -37.93 -6.14
C TYR A 10 -4.73 -38.30 -5.50
N LYS A 11 -3.68 -37.49 -5.71
CA LYS A 11 -2.33 -37.67 -5.14
C LYS A 11 -1.82 -36.37 -4.52
N ASN A 12 -0.69 -36.46 -3.81
CA ASN A 12 0.04 -35.30 -3.29
C ASN A 12 1.10 -34.81 -4.30
N THR A 13 1.57 -33.57 -4.11
CA THR A 13 2.60 -32.94 -4.96
C THR A 13 3.57 -32.12 -4.13
N PHE A 14 4.76 -31.89 -4.68
CA PHE A 14 5.70 -30.85 -4.26
C PHE A 14 5.64 -29.64 -5.18
N THR A 15 6.23 -28.51 -4.76
CA THR A 15 6.25 -27.27 -5.55
C THR A 15 6.88 -27.48 -6.93
N GLU A 16 7.90 -28.34 -7.01
CA GLU A 16 8.62 -28.69 -8.24
C GLU A 16 7.73 -29.35 -9.30
N ASP A 17 6.69 -30.09 -8.89
CA ASP A 17 5.73 -30.74 -9.80
C ASP A 17 4.92 -29.70 -10.58
N LEU A 18 4.51 -28.62 -9.91
CA LEU A 18 3.83 -27.49 -10.55
C LEU A 18 4.73 -26.81 -11.58
N TRP A 19 5.99 -26.56 -11.24
CA TRP A 19 6.94 -25.95 -12.17
C TRP A 19 7.19 -26.82 -13.40
N ALA A 20 7.36 -28.12 -13.23
CA ALA A 20 7.53 -29.06 -14.33
C ALA A 20 6.32 -29.01 -15.31
N ALA A 21 5.10 -29.00 -14.78
CA ALA A 21 3.89 -28.98 -15.58
C ALA A 21 3.62 -27.64 -16.29
N LEU A 22 4.19 -26.52 -15.81
CA LEU A 22 4.13 -25.21 -16.48
C LEU A 22 5.28 -25.01 -17.48
N GLU A 23 6.43 -25.62 -17.22
CA GLU A 23 7.62 -25.61 -18.08
C GLU A 23 7.37 -26.36 -19.40
N GLU A 24 6.69 -27.50 -19.34
CA GLU A 24 6.37 -28.36 -20.50
C GLU A 24 5.67 -27.61 -21.66
N PRO A 25 4.53 -26.94 -21.47
CA PRO A 25 3.88 -26.21 -22.56
C PRO A 25 4.57 -24.88 -22.90
N SER A 26 5.25 -24.25 -21.94
CA SER A 26 5.85 -22.93 -22.16
C SER A 26 7.22 -22.99 -22.85
N LYS A 27 7.94 -24.11 -22.72
CA LYS A 27 9.34 -24.28 -23.15
C LYS A 27 10.28 -23.20 -22.57
N LYS A 28 9.87 -22.55 -21.48
CA LYS A 28 10.63 -21.54 -20.76
C LYS A 28 11.19 -22.15 -19.48
N PRO A 29 12.31 -21.62 -18.95
CA PRO A 29 12.97 -22.16 -17.75
C PRO A 29 12.20 -21.84 -16.46
N VAL A 30 10.95 -22.30 -16.34
CA VAL A 30 10.02 -21.93 -15.26
C VAL A 30 10.58 -22.38 -13.91
N ARG A 31 11.07 -23.62 -13.79
CA ARG A 31 11.64 -24.11 -12.52
C ARG A 31 12.82 -23.26 -12.05
N ALA A 32 13.73 -22.90 -12.96
CA ALA A 32 14.91 -22.11 -12.63
C ALA A 32 14.53 -20.70 -12.15
N VAL A 33 13.59 -20.04 -12.85
CA VAL A 33 13.10 -18.71 -12.47
C VAL A 33 12.31 -18.77 -11.16
N MET A 34 11.36 -19.70 -11.02
CA MET A 34 10.50 -19.74 -9.84
C MET A 34 11.23 -20.19 -8.58
N SER A 35 12.27 -21.02 -8.69
CA SER A 35 13.09 -21.42 -7.53
C SER A 35 13.74 -20.22 -6.84
N SER A 36 14.15 -19.18 -7.58
CA SER A 36 14.69 -17.96 -6.97
C SER A 36 13.65 -17.12 -6.24
N TRP A 37 12.36 -17.36 -6.45
CA TRP A 37 11.27 -16.66 -5.77
C TRP A 37 10.69 -17.45 -4.59
N THR A 38 10.75 -18.78 -4.63
CA THR A 38 10.10 -19.62 -3.61
C THR A 38 11.04 -20.18 -2.56
N LYS A 39 12.35 -20.26 -2.84
CA LYS A 39 13.34 -20.84 -1.90
C LYS A 39 14.03 -19.82 -1.00
N GLN A 40 13.79 -18.52 -1.20
CA GLN A 40 14.35 -17.46 -0.38
C GLN A 40 13.29 -16.43 0.01
N MET A 41 13.45 -15.86 1.21
CA MET A 41 12.56 -14.83 1.72
C MET A 41 12.92 -13.45 1.14
N GLY A 42 11.88 -12.70 0.78
CA GLY A 42 11.96 -11.32 0.32
C GLY A 42 11.87 -11.19 -1.21
N PHE A 43 12.05 -9.98 -1.70
CA PHE A 43 11.99 -9.65 -3.13
C PHE A 43 12.94 -8.49 -3.43
N PRO A 44 13.33 -8.27 -4.71
CA PRO A 44 14.27 -7.21 -5.03
C PRO A 44 13.61 -5.84 -5.16
N VAL A 45 14.42 -4.81 -4.96
CA VAL A 45 14.22 -3.49 -5.57
C VAL A 45 15.10 -3.40 -6.82
N ILE A 46 14.53 -2.86 -7.89
CA ILE A 46 15.20 -2.52 -9.13
C ILE A 46 15.45 -1.03 -9.16
N ARG A 47 16.72 -0.64 -9.11
CA ARG A 47 17.13 0.75 -9.16
C ARG A 47 17.51 1.10 -10.59
N VAL A 48 16.87 2.13 -11.15
CA VAL A 48 17.31 2.74 -12.40
C VAL A 48 18.44 3.72 -12.06
N THR A 49 19.62 3.52 -12.59
CA THR A 49 20.82 4.33 -12.28
C THR A 49 21.17 5.31 -13.39
N ALA A 50 20.86 4.98 -14.64
CA ALA A 50 21.06 5.85 -15.79
C ALA A 50 20.00 5.63 -16.88
N SER A 51 19.80 6.65 -17.70
CA SER A 51 18.85 6.68 -18.80
C SER A 51 19.47 7.48 -19.95
N GLU A 52 19.85 6.80 -21.02
CA GLU A 52 20.61 7.36 -22.13
C GLU A 52 19.80 7.25 -23.44
N GLN A 53 19.85 8.31 -24.26
CA GLN A 53 19.27 8.27 -25.61
C GLN A 53 20.28 7.65 -26.59
N ASP A 54 19.82 6.71 -27.41
CA ASP A 54 20.59 6.11 -28.50
C ASP A 54 19.70 6.06 -29.75
N GLY A 55 19.83 7.07 -30.62
CA GLY A 55 18.93 7.30 -31.75
C GLY A 55 17.49 7.49 -31.28
N ASP A 56 16.55 6.73 -31.85
CA ASP A 56 15.14 6.69 -31.41
C ASP A 56 14.89 5.73 -30.22
N SER A 57 15.93 5.25 -29.55
CA SER A 57 15.79 4.27 -28.47
C SER A 57 16.29 4.79 -27.14
N ARG A 58 15.75 4.22 -26.06
CA ARG A 58 16.19 4.46 -24.69
C ARG A 58 16.98 3.27 -24.15
N ILE A 59 18.12 3.53 -23.53
CA ILE A 59 18.89 2.54 -22.76
C ILE A 59 18.74 2.88 -21.28
N LEU A 60 18.32 1.90 -20.48
CA LEU A 60 18.23 2.03 -19.02
C LEU A 60 19.28 1.15 -18.36
N THR A 61 20.14 1.76 -17.55
CA THR A 61 21.02 1.03 -16.66
C THR A 61 20.28 0.75 -15.37
N VAL A 62 20.21 -0.52 -15.00
CA VAL A 62 19.51 -0.97 -13.80
C VAL A 62 20.40 -1.86 -12.95
N THR A 63 20.22 -1.77 -11.63
CA THR A 63 20.77 -2.70 -10.66
C THR A 63 19.64 -3.36 -9.87
N GLN A 64 19.93 -4.51 -9.27
CA GLN A 64 18.99 -5.20 -8.39
C GLN A 64 19.66 -5.51 -7.06
N GLU A 65 18.89 -5.39 -5.99
CA GLU A 65 19.31 -5.77 -4.64
C GLU A 65 18.07 -6.22 -3.84
N LYS A 66 18.27 -6.98 -2.75
CA LYS A 66 17.18 -7.37 -1.87
C LYS A 66 16.59 -6.12 -1.20
N PHE A 67 15.28 -5.92 -1.30
CA PHE A 67 14.60 -4.84 -0.60
C PHE A 67 14.42 -5.19 0.88
N VAL A 68 14.83 -4.29 1.77
CA VAL A 68 14.69 -4.42 3.22
C VAL A 68 14.05 -3.14 3.78
N ALA A 69 12.96 -3.29 4.52
CA ALA A 69 12.13 -2.17 4.93
C ALA A 69 12.72 -1.30 6.06
N ASP A 70 13.67 -1.82 6.82
CA ASP A 70 14.34 -1.12 7.94
C ASP A 70 15.75 -0.61 7.57
N ASN A 71 16.13 -0.72 6.29
CA ASN A 71 17.47 -0.39 5.79
C ASN A 71 18.62 -1.10 6.52
N SER A 72 18.35 -2.20 7.23
CA SER A 72 19.40 -3.00 7.83
C SER A 72 20.26 -3.61 6.73
N GLU A 73 21.59 -3.45 6.85
CA GLU A 73 22.51 -4.20 6.00
C GLU A 73 22.20 -5.69 6.17
N CYS A 74 22.22 -6.44 5.07
CA CYS A 74 22.03 -7.89 5.10
C CYS A 74 23.21 -8.55 5.83
N LYS A 75 23.17 -8.60 7.17
CA LYS A 75 24.15 -9.29 7.99
C LYS A 75 23.99 -10.78 7.74
N ILE A 76 25.01 -11.39 7.15
CA ILE A 76 25.11 -12.83 6.96
C ILE A 76 25.24 -13.45 8.36
N SER A 77 24.17 -14.06 8.87
CA SER A 77 24.33 -14.97 10.01
C SER A 77 24.95 -16.26 9.48
N HIS A 78 26.27 -16.39 9.64
CA HIS A 78 26.93 -17.69 9.56
C HIS A 78 26.39 -18.54 10.71
N ALA A 79 25.51 -19.51 10.40
CA ALA A 79 25.30 -20.62 11.30
C ALA A 79 26.50 -21.57 11.16
N GLU A 80 27.65 -21.16 11.67
CA GLU A 80 28.69 -22.11 12.04
C GLU A 80 28.26 -22.80 13.34
N GLY A 81 28.35 -24.12 13.34
CA GLY A 81 27.77 -24.98 14.36
C GLY A 81 28.17 -24.65 15.80
N GLY A 82 27.22 -24.87 16.70
CA GLY A 82 27.45 -24.84 18.14
C GLY A 82 26.31 -24.16 18.89
N ALA A 83 25.12 -24.79 18.90
CA ALA A 83 24.06 -24.38 19.80
C ALA A 83 24.54 -24.54 21.26
N LYS A 84 24.95 -23.45 21.91
CA LYS A 84 24.86 -23.34 23.36
C LYS A 84 23.47 -22.81 23.69
N PHE A 85 22.61 -23.73 24.14
CA PHE A 85 21.37 -23.38 24.82
C PHE A 85 21.73 -22.57 26.07
N ALA A 86 21.34 -21.29 26.07
CA ALA A 86 21.14 -20.54 27.29
C ALA A 86 19.64 -20.59 27.59
N ASP A 87 19.33 -21.27 28.68
CA ASP A 87 18.02 -21.54 29.25
C ASP A 87 17.28 -20.25 29.66
N ASN A 88 16.06 -20.05 29.15
CA ASN A 88 14.91 -19.79 30.02
C ASN A 88 13.56 -19.82 29.26
N ARG A 89 12.75 -20.82 29.63
CA ARG A 89 11.28 -20.86 29.66
C ARG A 89 10.47 -21.11 28.37
N SER A 90 10.24 -22.43 28.18
CA SER A 90 8.95 -23.13 27.90
C SER A 90 8.22 -22.97 26.56
N CYS A 91 8.43 -23.96 25.68
CA CYS A 91 7.40 -24.61 24.84
C CYS A 91 7.82 -26.08 24.55
N PRO A 92 6.98 -27.11 24.74
CA PRO A 92 7.38 -28.50 24.57
C PRO A 92 7.20 -29.03 23.14
N GLY A 93 8.27 -29.64 22.61
CA GLY A 93 8.22 -30.99 22.01
C GLY A 93 7.61 -31.21 20.62
N ARG A 94 8.47 -31.23 19.59
CA ARG A 94 8.45 -32.29 18.58
C ARG A 94 9.80 -32.40 17.86
N ALA A 95 10.53 -33.48 18.11
CA ALA A 95 11.78 -33.81 17.44
C ALA A 95 11.50 -34.30 15.99
N LEU A 96 12.31 -33.84 15.03
CA LEU A 96 12.35 -34.38 13.67
C LEU A 96 13.46 -35.44 13.55
N PRO A 97 13.28 -36.51 12.76
CA PRO A 97 14.23 -37.63 12.68
C PRO A 97 15.49 -37.32 11.86
N PRO A 98 16.61 -38.02 12.12
CA PRO A 98 17.92 -37.72 11.55
C PRO A 98 18.07 -38.36 10.16
N SER A 99 17.73 -37.62 9.10
CA SER A 99 18.08 -37.99 7.72
C SER A 99 18.37 -36.77 6.85
N TRP A 100 19.22 -35.86 7.33
CA TRP A 100 19.77 -34.77 6.52
C TRP A 100 21.28 -34.67 6.77
N ARG A 101 22.03 -35.61 6.18
CA ARG A 101 23.47 -35.47 5.93
C ARG A 101 23.68 -35.69 4.42
N GLY A 102 24.01 -34.61 3.73
CA GLY A 102 24.20 -34.52 2.28
C GLY A 102 24.04 -33.07 1.85
N SER A 103 25.04 -32.22 2.12
CA SER A 103 26.18 -31.92 1.23
C SER A 103 25.84 -30.85 0.19
N GLU A 104 25.99 -29.58 0.57
CA GLU A 104 26.71 -28.54 -0.20
C GLU A 104 26.75 -27.21 0.61
N PRO A 105 27.94 -26.64 0.89
CA PRO A 105 28.04 -25.35 1.56
C PRO A 105 27.88 -24.22 0.55
N PHE A 106 26.73 -23.53 0.56
CA PHE A 106 26.51 -22.31 -0.20
C PHE A 106 27.45 -21.19 0.32
N ARG A 107 28.50 -20.89 -0.44
CA ARG A 107 29.45 -19.79 -0.17
C ARG A 107 28.99 -18.49 -0.85
N THR A 108 29.13 -17.40 -0.10
CA THR A 108 29.18 -15.97 -0.50
C THR A 108 27.87 -15.22 -0.81
N CYS A 109 27.64 -14.15 -0.03
CA CYS A 109 26.62 -13.14 -0.27
C CYS A 109 27.06 -12.20 -1.41
N ARG A 110 26.84 -12.64 -2.64
CA ARG A 110 26.25 -11.77 -3.67
C ARG A 110 24.86 -12.34 -3.88
N SER A 111 23.81 -11.60 -3.54
CA SER A 111 22.42 -12.05 -3.67
C SER A 111 22.16 -12.55 -5.09
N SER A 112 22.16 -13.88 -5.30
CA SER A 112 22.01 -14.47 -6.63
C SER A 112 20.53 -14.72 -6.92
N LEU A 113 19.78 -13.63 -7.13
CA LEU A 113 18.54 -13.69 -7.91
C LEU A 113 18.93 -13.98 -9.37
N THR A 114 19.11 -15.26 -9.68
CA THR A 114 19.79 -15.72 -10.90
C THR A 114 19.08 -15.30 -12.19
N ALA A 115 17.77 -15.00 -12.12
CA ALA A 115 17.02 -14.34 -13.19
C ALA A 115 15.77 -13.62 -12.65
N LEU A 116 15.61 -12.35 -13.01
CA LEU A 116 14.42 -11.55 -12.78
C LEU A 116 13.77 -11.21 -14.12
N MET A 117 12.47 -11.52 -14.30
CA MET A 117 11.72 -10.99 -15.43
C MET A 117 11.31 -9.55 -15.14
N ILE A 118 11.87 -8.61 -15.90
CA ILE A 118 11.52 -7.19 -15.84
C ILE A 118 10.58 -6.86 -17.01
N TYR A 119 9.41 -6.38 -16.65
CA TYR A 119 8.44 -5.84 -17.60
C TYR A 119 8.57 -4.34 -17.70
N PHE A 120 8.28 -3.76 -18.86
CA PHE A 120 8.25 -2.31 -19.04
C PHE A 120 7.25 -1.85 -20.11
N THR A 121 6.83 -0.60 -19.99
CA THR A 121 6.00 0.13 -20.96
C THR A 121 6.47 1.58 -21.05
N PHE A 122 6.16 2.26 -22.15
CA PHE A 122 6.59 3.63 -22.43
C PHE A 122 5.49 4.39 -23.17
N GLN A 123 5.62 5.73 -23.22
CA GLN A 123 4.68 6.61 -23.90
C GLN A 123 4.52 6.22 -25.39
N PRO A 124 3.30 6.01 -25.90
CA PRO A 124 3.09 5.80 -27.34
C PRO A 124 3.49 7.06 -28.13
N THR A 125 4.26 6.91 -29.20
CA THR A 125 4.47 8.00 -30.17
C THR A 125 3.19 8.20 -30.97
N THR A 126 2.60 9.40 -30.94
CA THR A 126 1.41 9.71 -31.73
C THR A 126 1.80 9.88 -33.19
N GLY A 127 1.72 8.79 -33.95
CA GLY A 127 1.57 8.83 -35.40
C GLY A 127 0.13 9.24 -35.74
N SER A 128 -0.02 10.33 -36.49
CA SER A 128 -1.27 10.92 -36.96
C SER A 128 -2.15 9.93 -37.73
N GLY A 129 -3.43 9.85 -37.32
CA GLY A 129 -4.48 9.12 -38.05
C GLY A 129 -5.81 9.25 -37.32
N TRP A 130 -6.73 10.02 -37.90
CA TRP A 130 -8.03 10.40 -37.34
C TRP A 130 -9.01 9.22 -37.14
N CYS A 131 -9.71 9.27 -35.99
CA CYS A 131 -11.12 8.95 -35.69
C CYS A 131 -11.77 7.54 -35.79
N ARG A 132 -12.38 7.19 -34.63
CA ARG A 132 -13.67 6.52 -34.34
C ARG A 132 -13.82 5.01 -34.60
N SER A 133 -13.77 4.22 -33.51
CA SER A 133 -14.94 3.62 -32.84
C SER A 133 -14.50 2.48 -31.88
N HIS A 134 -15.29 2.29 -30.83
CA HIS A 134 -15.10 1.42 -29.67
C HIS A 134 -14.33 0.10 -29.89
N SER A 135 -13.15 0.00 -29.26
CA SER A 135 -12.55 -1.24 -28.73
C SER A 135 -11.37 -0.89 -27.80
N PRO A 136 -11.37 -1.25 -26.51
CA PRO A 136 -10.25 -0.98 -25.62
C PRO A 136 -9.14 -2.03 -25.83
N SER A 137 -8.46 -1.99 -26.97
CA SER A 137 -7.28 -2.84 -27.19
C SER A 137 -6.34 -2.27 -28.25
N ARG A 138 -5.61 -1.20 -27.92
CA ARG A 138 -4.24 -0.91 -28.40
C ARG A 138 -3.76 0.43 -27.83
N ALA A 139 -3.43 0.44 -26.54
CA ALA A 139 -2.59 1.47 -25.92
C ALA A 139 -1.38 0.77 -25.28
N GLY A 140 -0.17 1.05 -25.78
CA GLY A 140 1.12 0.57 -25.26
C GLY A 140 1.42 -0.92 -25.49
N LYS A 141 2.31 -1.26 -26.44
CA LYS A 141 2.86 -2.62 -26.53
C LYS A 141 3.76 -2.87 -25.33
N ARG A 142 3.32 -3.71 -24.37
CA ARG A 142 4.15 -4.18 -23.24
C ARG A 142 5.34 -4.96 -23.79
N LYS A 143 6.55 -4.62 -23.35
CA LYS A 143 7.78 -5.35 -23.67
C LYS A 143 8.30 -6.01 -22.38
N SER A 144 9.00 -7.13 -22.55
CA SER A 144 9.53 -7.92 -21.44
C SER A 144 10.99 -8.29 -21.68
N ALA A 145 11.80 -8.25 -20.63
CA ALA A 145 13.18 -8.70 -20.63
C ALA A 145 13.45 -9.61 -19.42
N ILE A 146 14.37 -10.57 -19.57
CA ILE A 146 14.87 -11.35 -18.43
C ILE A 146 16.22 -10.76 -18.04
N LEU A 147 16.26 -10.05 -16.92
CA LEU A 147 17.49 -9.58 -16.31
C LEU A 147 18.16 -10.72 -15.56
N ARG A 148 19.42 -11.02 -15.86
CA ARG A 148 20.24 -11.94 -15.05
C ARG A 148 21.16 -11.12 -14.16
N CYS A 149 21.41 -11.57 -12.93
CA CYS A 149 22.29 -10.88 -11.97
C CYS A 149 23.67 -10.45 -12.54
N SER A 150 24.16 -11.12 -13.57
CA SER A 150 25.47 -10.86 -14.18
C SER A 150 25.50 -9.79 -15.28
N ARG A 151 24.36 -9.22 -15.70
CA ARG A 151 24.34 -8.18 -16.75
C ARG A 151 23.68 -6.90 -16.23
N PRO A 152 24.44 -5.81 -16.01
CA PRO A 152 23.87 -4.50 -15.74
C PRO A 152 23.24 -3.98 -17.04
N GLY A 153 21.98 -3.56 -16.96
CA GLY A 153 21.28 -2.94 -18.09
C GLY A 153 20.08 -3.74 -18.61
N LEU A 154 19.03 -3.00 -18.96
CA LEU A 154 17.91 -3.53 -19.73
C LEU A 154 18.26 -3.55 -21.22
N PRO A 155 17.64 -4.45 -22.02
CA PRO A 155 17.73 -4.35 -23.47
C PRO A 155 17.32 -2.96 -23.95
N LYS A 156 18.01 -2.44 -24.99
CA LYS A 156 17.67 -1.20 -25.69
C LYS A 156 16.16 -1.16 -25.97
N ILE A 157 15.50 -0.10 -25.55
CA ILE A 157 14.05 0.09 -25.69
C ILE A 157 13.80 0.92 -26.95
N PRO A 158 13.37 0.31 -28.08
CA PRO A 158 13.21 1.08 -29.31
C PRO A 158 11.94 1.92 -29.30
N ASN A 159 12.00 3.05 -30.01
CA ASN A 159 10.96 4.04 -30.25
C ASN A 159 10.53 4.79 -28.98
N VAL A 160 11.51 5.24 -28.20
CA VAL A 160 11.32 6.08 -27.02
C VAL A 160 12.09 7.38 -27.25
N PRO A 161 11.41 8.47 -27.63
CA PRO A 161 12.08 9.74 -27.88
C PRO A 161 12.61 10.36 -26.58
N GLU A 162 13.49 11.35 -26.73
CA GLU A 162 14.00 12.13 -25.60
C GLU A 162 12.87 12.76 -24.79
N GLY A 163 12.95 12.67 -23.46
CA GLY A 163 11.92 13.18 -22.54
C GLY A 163 10.67 12.30 -22.38
N ALA A 164 10.45 11.28 -23.22
CA ALA A 164 9.34 10.36 -23.02
C ALA A 164 9.53 9.48 -21.79
N TRP A 165 8.45 9.27 -21.04
CA TRP A 165 8.48 8.47 -19.84
C TRP A 165 8.64 6.97 -20.12
N VAL A 166 9.31 6.27 -19.20
CA VAL A 166 9.43 4.81 -19.19
C VAL A 166 9.02 4.28 -17.82
N LYS A 167 8.05 3.36 -17.82
CA LYS A 167 7.53 2.70 -16.62
C LYS A 167 7.93 1.23 -16.62
N LEU A 168 8.83 0.86 -15.70
CA LEU A 168 9.11 -0.52 -15.33
C LEU A 168 7.99 -1.09 -14.44
N ASN A 169 7.82 -2.41 -14.49
CA ASN A 169 6.77 -3.17 -13.81
C ASN A 169 5.33 -2.69 -14.15
N PRO A 170 4.95 -2.63 -15.44
CA PRO A 170 3.61 -2.24 -15.86
C PRO A 170 2.55 -3.14 -15.23
N GLY A 171 1.51 -2.53 -14.66
CA GLY A 171 0.43 -3.18 -13.94
C GLY A 171 0.84 -3.86 -12.63
N THR A 172 2.03 -3.56 -12.10
CA THR A 172 2.55 -4.15 -10.85
C THR A 172 2.56 -5.69 -10.87
N ASN A 173 2.80 -6.28 -12.05
CA ASN A 173 2.70 -7.74 -12.26
C ASN A 173 3.87 -8.52 -11.66
N GLY A 174 5.05 -7.91 -11.62
CA GLY A 174 6.24 -8.49 -11.03
C GLY A 174 6.29 -8.23 -9.52
N VAL A 175 6.73 -9.23 -8.76
CA VAL A 175 6.93 -9.14 -7.31
C VAL A 175 8.26 -8.45 -7.03
N TYR A 176 8.39 -7.19 -7.40
CA TYR A 176 9.57 -6.37 -7.15
C TYR A 176 9.20 -4.89 -7.15
N ARG A 177 10.00 -4.09 -6.45
CA ARG A 177 9.83 -2.63 -6.43
C ARG A 177 10.72 -1.97 -7.46
N VAL A 178 10.34 -0.78 -7.90
CA VAL A 178 11.18 0.03 -8.78
C VAL A 178 11.51 1.36 -8.13
N GLN A 179 12.80 1.69 -8.08
CA GLN A 179 13.27 3.03 -7.73
C GLN A 179 13.74 3.75 -9.00
N TYR A 180 13.18 4.94 -9.23
CA TYR A 180 13.60 5.86 -10.27
C TYR A 180 14.46 6.99 -9.67
N PRO A 181 15.45 7.51 -10.41
CA PRO A 181 16.07 8.78 -10.08
C PRO A 181 15.05 9.92 -10.32
N GLN A 182 15.26 11.06 -9.65
CA GLN A 182 14.28 12.15 -9.61
C GLN A 182 13.86 12.64 -10.99
N ASN A 183 14.81 12.77 -11.93
CA ASN A 183 14.54 13.22 -13.29
C ASN A 183 13.58 12.29 -14.06
N LEU A 184 13.69 10.96 -13.87
CA LEU A 184 12.77 10.01 -14.50
C LEU A 184 11.42 9.94 -13.78
N LEU A 185 11.41 10.12 -12.46
CA LEU A 185 10.16 10.28 -11.72
C LEU A 185 9.38 11.51 -12.21
N ASP A 186 10.09 12.62 -12.47
CA ASP A 186 9.49 13.85 -12.99
C ASP A 186 8.91 13.67 -14.41
N GLN A 187 9.52 12.84 -15.26
CA GLN A 187 8.96 12.50 -16.56
C GLN A 187 7.63 11.72 -16.47
N LEU A 188 7.41 10.97 -15.38
CA LEU A 188 6.15 10.25 -15.16
C LEU A 188 5.01 11.16 -14.67
N ILE A 189 5.32 12.36 -14.13
CA ILE A 189 4.32 13.25 -13.53
C ILE A 189 3.21 13.66 -14.51
N PRO A 190 3.51 14.16 -15.73
CA PRO A 190 2.45 14.53 -16.67
C PRO A 190 1.50 13.37 -16.99
N ALA A 191 2.05 12.16 -17.09
CA ALA A 191 1.28 10.95 -17.39
C ALA A 191 0.43 10.45 -16.21
N ILE A 192 0.79 10.85 -14.98
CA ILE A 192 -0.03 10.66 -13.77
C ILE A 192 -1.18 11.68 -13.78
N GLU A 193 -0.88 12.95 -14.05
CA GLU A 193 -1.83 14.07 -14.02
C GLU A 193 -2.94 13.91 -15.07
N ASP A 194 -2.55 13.56 -16.31
CA ASP A 194 -3.48 13.34 -17.43
C ASP A 194 -4.10 11.94 -17.44
N LYS A 195 -3.68 11.07 -16.50
CA LYS A 195 -4.12 9.68 -16.35
C LYS A 195 -3.81 8.75 -17.53
N SER A 196 -2.89 9.12 -18.42
CA SER A 196 -2.42 8.26 -19.51
C SER A 196 -1.67 7.02 -18.99
N LEU A 197 -1.04 7.11 -17.81
CA LEU A 197 -0.58 5.93 -17.07
C LEU A 197 -1.77 5.17 -16.47
N PRO A 198 -1.93 3.85 -16.68
CA PRO A 198 -3.04 3.09 -16.12
C PRO A 198 -3.13 3.14 -14.57
N PRO A 199 -4.31 2.93 -13.97
CA PRO A 199 -4.49 3.03 -12.52
C PRO A 199 -3.52 2.17 -11.68
N LEU A 200 -3.28 0.91 -12.08
CA LEU A 200 -2.34 0.04 -11.37
C LEU A 200 -0.89 0.53 -11.44
N ASP A 201 -0.52 1.24 -12.51
CA ASP A 201 0.82 1.82 -12.63
C ASP A 201 1.00 3.05 -11.76
N ARG A 202 -0.02 3.91 -11.69
CA ARG A 202 -0.08 5.04 -10.75
C ARG A 202 0.01 4.55 -9.31
N LEU A 203 -0.79 3.54 -8.96
CA LEU A 203 -0.73 2.88 -7.65
C LEU A 203 0.67 2.35 -7.34
N GLY A 204 1.27 1.61 -8.27
CA GLY A 204 2.57 1.00 -8.10
C GLY A 204 3.68 2.03 -7.85
N ILE A 205 3.65 3.18 -8.54
CA ILE A 205 4.61 4.27 -8.32
C ILE A 205 4.53 4.78 -6.88
N VAL A 206 3.32 5.04 -6.37
CA VAL A 206 3.13 5.55 -5.01
C VAL A 206 3.50 4.51 -3.96
N ASP A 207 3.09 3.24 -4.12
CA ASP A 207 3.42 2.19 -3.15
C ASP A 207 4.92 1.93 -3.09
N ASP A 208 5.60 1.85 -4.24
CA ASP A 208 7.06 1.69 -4.32
C ASP A 208 7.78 2.85 -3.68
N LEU A 209 7.44 4.08 -4.07
CA LEU A 209 8.08 5.28 -3.54
C LEU A 209 7.88 5.41 -2.03
N PHE A 210 6.68 5.14 -1.53
CA PHE A 210 6.42 5.19 -0.09
C PHE A 210 7.10 4.05 0.67
N ALA A 211 7.27 2.86 0.07
CA ALA A 211 8.09 1.78 0.63
C ALA A 211 9.56 2.18 0.72
N LEU A 212 10.09 2.85 -0.30
CA LEU A 212 11.45 3.37 -0.33
C LEU A 212 11.67 4.47 0.71
N VAL A 213 10.68 5.35 0.94
CA VAL A 213 10.74 6.34 2.04
C VAL A 213 10.84 5.65 3.40
N LYS A 214 10.01 4.61 3.64
CA LYS A 214 10.08 3.83 4.90
C LYS A 214 11.45 3.15 5.09
N ALA A 215 12.05 2.71 4.00
CA ALA A 215 13.40 2.13 3.99
C ALA A 215 14.53 3.19 4.03
N GLY A 216 14.23 4.49 4.13
CA GLY A 216 15.25 5.54 4.13
C GLY A 216 15.97 5.73 2.79
N GLN A 217 15.41 5.21 1.69
CA GLN A 217 15.99 5.22 0.35
C GLN A 217 15.35 6.25 -0.60
N ALA A 218 14.37 7.01 -0.12
CA ALA A 218 13.71 8.08 -0.83
C ALA A 218 13.25 9.16 0.16
N SER A 219 13.02 10.38 -0.33
CA SER A 219 12.51 11.48 0.48
C SER A 219 10.99 11.51 0.48
N SER A 220 10.39 11.82 1.64
CA SER A 220 8.94 12.05 1.75
C SER A 220 8.45 13.19 0.85
N ALA A 221 9.32 14.16 0.52
CA ALA A 221 9.02 15.23 -0.43
C ALA A 221 8.69 14.69 -1.83
N GLN A 222 9.38 13.62 -2.26
CA GLN A 222 9.10 12.98 -3.55
C GLN A 222 7.71 12.35 -3.57
N VAL A 223 7.31 11.71 -2.46
CA VAL A 223 5.95 11.16 -2.30
C VAL A 223 4.92 12.27 -2.38
N LEU A 224 5.10 13.37 -1.64
CA LEU A 224 4.15 14.49 -1.66
C LEU A 224 4.01 15.11 -3.06
N LYS A 225 5.11 15.23 -3.82
CA LYS A 225 5.09 15.69 -5.22
C LYS A 225 4.23 14.77 -6.10
N VAL A 226 4.43 13.46 -6.01
CA VAL A 226 3.64 12.48 -6.79
C VAL A 226 2.17 12.48 -6.35
N LEU A 227 1.89 12.59 -5.05
CA LEU A 227 0.52 12.67 -4.55
C LEU A 227 -0.20 13.92 -5.07
N ALA A 228 0.49 15.08 -5.12
CA ALA A 228 -0.08 16.31 -5.67
C ALA A 228 -0.49 16.15 -7.14
N ALA A 229 0.30 15.45 -7.96
CA ALA A 229 -0.02 15.11 -9.35
C ALA A 229 -1.27 14.21 -9.48
N MET A 230 -1.63 13.47 -8.43
CA MET A 230 -2.81 12.59 -8.39
C MET A 230 -4.09 13.29 -7.91
N ARG A 231 -4.10 14.62 -7.77
CA ARG A 231 -5.26 15.37 -7.28
C ARG A 231 -6.56 15.09 -8.02
N ASN A 232 -6.48 14.82 -9.31
CA ASN A 232 -7.65 14.56 -10.15
C ASN A 232 -7.96 13.05 -10.29
N GLU A 233 -7.34 12.17 -9.50
CA GLU A 233 -7.57 10.72 -9.52
C GLU A 233 -9.06 10.36 -9.32
N ASP A 234 -9.51 9.30 -9.98
CA ASP A 234 -10.90 8.80 -9.91
C ASP A 234 -10.99 7.29 -9.66
N ASN A 235 -9.86 6.58 -9.62
CA ASN A 235 -9.84 5.16 -9.34
C ASN A 235 -9.80 4.86 -7.83
N TYR A 236 -10.78 4.10 -7.35
CA TYR A 236 -10.90 3.71 -5.95
C TYR A 236 -9.65 3.03 -5.39
N THR A 237 -9.04 2.11 -6.14
CA THR A 237 -7.85 1.38 -5.67
C THR A 237 -6.64 2.31 -5.52
N VAL A 238 -6.48 3.29 -6.41
CA VAL A 238 -5.42 4.30 -6.28
C VAL A 238 -5.67 5.22 -5.07
N TRP A 239 -6.91 5.65 -4.86
CA TRP A 239 -7.27 6.45 -3.68
C TRP A 239 -6.99 5.73 -2.34
N ASN A 240 -7.13 4.40 -2.28
CA ASN A 240 -6.75 3.63 -1.11
C ASN A 240 -5.26 3.76 -0.77
N ILE A 241 -4.36 3.65 -1.76
CA ILE A 241 -2.93 3.81 -1.50
C ILE A 241 -2.58 5.26 -1.12
N ILE A 242 -3.21 6.24 -1.78
CA ILE A 242 -3.07 7.67 -1.45
C ILE A 242 -3.44 7.92 0.02
N GLY A 243 -4.63 7.50 0.44
CA GLY A 243 -5.09 7.70 1.81
C GLY A 243 -4.26 6.93 2.85
N ASN A 244 -3.74 5.74 2.51
CA ASN A 244 -2.83 4.99 3.37
C ASN A 244 -1.50 5.71 3.58
N CYS A 245 -0.89 6.24 2.51
CA CYS A 245 0.34 7.03 2.59
C CYS A 245 0.11 8.31 3.40
N MET A 246 -0.95 9.04 3.07
CA MET A 246 -1.30 10.28 3.77
C MET A 246 -1.59 10.06 5.26
N SER A 247 -2.27 8.96 5.63
CA SER A 247 -2.55 8.64 7.04
C SER A 247 -1.27 8.37 7.84
N LYS A 248 -0.32 7.63 7.25
CA LYS A 248 0.96 7.31 7.91
C LYS A 248 1.83 8.55 8.07
N LEU A 249 1.93 9.39 7.03
CA LEU A 249 2.63 10.67 7.11
C LEU A 249 2.00 11.58 8.16
N ARG A 250 0.67 11.72 8.15
CA ARG A 250 -0.07 12.48 9.16
C ARG A 250 0.23 12.02 10.58
N SER A 251 0.26 10.71 10.81
CA SER A 251 0.56 10.15 12.14
C SER A 251 1.93 10.60 12.66
N LEU A 252 2.95 10.58 11.79
CA LEU A 252 4.32 10.95 12.14
C LEU A 252 4.47 12.43 12.51
N ILE A 253 3.72 13.31 11.85
CA ILE A 253 3.79 14.76 12.07
C ILE A 253 2.68 15.32 12.97
N SER A 254 1.79 14.46 13.50
CA SER A 254 0.60 14.91 14.23
C SER A 254 0.90 15.73 15.49
N ASN A 255 2.11 15.63 16.03
CA ASN A 255 2.58 16.36 17.21
C ASN A 255 3.62 17.44 16.85
N THR A 256 3.70 17.86 15.59
CA THR A 256 4.57 18.95 15.14
C THR A 256 3.72 20.15 14.69
N ASP A 257 4.40 21.27 14.42
CA ASP A 257 3.76 22.50 13.93
C ASP A 257 3.27 22.38 12.49
N TYR A 258 3.62 21.30 11.78
CA TYR A 258 3.21 21.05 10.39
C TYR A 258 1.85 20.35 10.26
N SER A 259 1.19 20.00 11.37
CA SER A 259 -0.07 19.25 11.35
C SER A 259 -1.17 19.97 10.56
N ASP A 260 -1.26 21.30 10.69
CA ASP A 260 -2.31 22.08 10.04
C ASP A 260 -2.04 22.26 8.54
N GLU A 261 -0.78 22.52 8.16
CA GLU A 261 -0.30 22.54 6.77
C GLU A 261 -0.57 21.21 6.09
N PHE A 262 -0.34 20.10 6.77
CA PHE A 262 -0.61 18.78 6.20
C PHE A 262 -2.11 18.53 6.04
N ASN A 263 -2.94 18.95 7.00
CA ASN A 263 -4.39 18.86 6.86
C ASN A 263 -4.89 19.75 5.71
N LYS A 264 -4.31 20.95 5.50
CA LYS A 264 -4.55 21.80 4.32
C LYS A 264 -4.23 21.04 3.02
N PHE A 265 -3.09 20.34 2.97
CA PHE A 265 -2.72 19.51 1.81
C PHE A 265 -3.69 18.33 1.60
N GLY A 266 -4.13 17.67 2.68
CA GLY A 266 -5.17 16.65 2.62
C GLY A 266 -6.48 17.18 2.02
N ARG A 267 -6.95 18.36 2.45
CA ARG A 267 -8.12 19.00 1.84
C ARG A 267 -7.88 19.36 0.38
N TYR A 268 -6.73 19.94 0.04
CA TYR A 268 -6.35 20.26 -1.34
C TYR A 268 -6.45 19.05 -2.27
N LEU A 269 -6.02 17.88 -1.79
CA LEU A 269 -5.99 16.63 -2.54
C LEU A 269 -7.39 16.00 -2.70
N PHE A 270 -8.14 15.88 -1.60
CA PHE A 270 -9.41 15.13 -1.60
C PHE A 270 -10.64 15.96 -2.00
N LYS A 271 -10.60 17.29 -1.92
CA LYS A 271 -11.78 18.14 -2.16
C LYS A 271 -12.38 17.97 -3.57
N PRO A 272 -11.58 17.94 -4.66
CA PRO A 272 -12.16 17.82 -6.01
C PRO A 272 -12.98 16.55 -6.21
N ILE A 273 -12.47 15.40 -5.77
CA ILE A 273 -13.18 14.13 -5.88
C ILE A 273 -14.39 14.07 -4.91
N GLY A 274 -14.28 14.67 -3.73
CA GLY A 274 -15.40 14.78 -2.78
C GLY A 274 -16.57 15.58 -3.34
N GLN A 275 -16.27 16.73 -3.96
CA GLN A 275 -17.29 17.54 -4.66
C GLN A 275 -17.90 16.79 -5.84
N LYS A 276 -17.09 16.07 -6.61
CA LYS A 276 -17.56 15.26 -7.73
C LYS A 276 -18.53 14.16 -7.29
N LEU A 277 -18.27 13.49 -6.18
CA LEU A 277 -19.10 12.36 -5.69
C LEU A 277 -20.28 12.79 -4.82
N GLY A 278 -20.15 13.89 -4.07
CA GLY A 278 -21.16 14.34 -3.12
C GLY A 278 -21.39 13.36 -1.98
N TRP A 279 -22.56 13.45 -1.34
CA TRP A 279 -22.97 12.55 -0.26
C TRP A 279 -24.01 11.51 -0.68
N ASP A 280 -24.75 11.80 -1.74
CA ASP A 280 -25.86 10.98 -2.18
C ASP A 280 -25.53 10.29 -3.52
N PRO A 281 -26.03 9.06 -3.75
CA PRO A 281 -25.85 8.36 -5.01
C PRO A 281 -26.39 9.17 -6.20
N LYS A 282 -25.67 9.11 -7.33
CA LYS A 282 -26.03 9.77 -8.59
C LYS A 282 -26.41 8.73 -9.65
N PRO A 283 -27.20 9.11 -10.67
CA PRO A 283 -27.46 8.24 -11.81
C PRO A 283 -26.15 7.82 -12.49
N ASN A 284 -26.05 6.55 -12.91
CA ASN A 284 -24.90 5.94 -13.59
C ASN A 284 -23.63 5.70 -12.75
N GLU A 285 -23.75 5.66 -11.42
CA GLU A 285 -22.65 5.26 -10.55
C GLU A 285 -22.54 3.74 -10.38
N GLY A 286 -21.31 3.23 -10.35
CA GLY A 286 -21.01 1.83 -10.04
C GLY A 286 -20.72 1.61 -8.56
N HIS A 287 -20.55 0.34 -8.18
CA HIS A 287 -20.21 -0.03 -6.79
C HIS A 287 -18.94 0.67 -6.27
N MET A 288 -17.94 0.86 -7.13
CA MET A 288 -16.67 1.51 -6.77
C MET A 288 -16.84 3.01 -6.45
N ASP A 289 -17.80 3.70 -7.08
CA ASP A 289 -18.10 5.10 -6.77
C ASP A 289 -18.68 5.23 -5.36
N THR A 290 -19.55 4.30 -4.95
CA THR A 290 -20.08 4.23 -3.58
C THR A 290 -18.98 4.02 -2.55
N LEU A 291 -18.06 3.07 -2.79
CA LEU A 291 -16.92 2.85 -1.89
C LEU A 291 -16.00 4.08 -1.84
N LEU A 292 -15.76 4.71 -2.98
CA LEU A 292 -14.91 5.90 -3.07
C LEU A 292 -15.55 7.10 -2.37
N ARG A 293 -16.86 7.29 -2.48
CA ARG A 293 -17.61 8.37 -1.81
C ARG A 293 -17.42 8.32 -0.30
N SER A 294 -17.73 7.18 0.29
CA SER A 294 -17.59 6.98 1.74
C SER A 294 -16.14 7.20 2.18
N PHE A 295 -15.18 6.64 1.45
CA PHE A 295 -13.77 6.81 1.74
C PHE A 295 -13.33 8.29 1.69
N VAL A 296 -13.64 9.00 0.61
CA VAL A 296 -13.24 10.40 0.41
C VAL A 296 -13.87 11.32 1.45
N ASN A 297 -15.17 11.18 1.73
CA ASN A 297 -15.86 12.01 2.71
C ASN A 297 -15.30 11.76 4.13
N ALA A 298 -15.02 10.51 4.49
CA ALA A 298 -14.32 10.18 5.73
C ALA A 298 -12.95 10.88 5.84
N ARG A 299 -12.18 10.89 4.74
CA ARG A 299 -10.87 11.57 4.71
C ARG A 299 -11.00 13.08 4.83
N LEU A 300 -11.91 13.71 4.08
CA LEU A 300 -12.16 15.14 4.15
C LEU A 300 -12.55 15.59 5.57
N GLY A 301 -13.48 14.87 6.21
CA GLY A 301 -13.84 15.12 7.60
C GLY A 301 -12.65 14.98 8.53
N SER A 302 -11.87 13.90 8.38
CA SER A 302 -10.65 13.70 9.18
C SER A 302 -9.63 14.83 9.00
N TYR A 303 -9.56 15.46 7.82
CA TYR A 303 -8.68 16.59 7.54
C TYR A 303 -9.30 17.94 7.91
N GLY A 304 -10.46 17.99 8.57
CA GLY A 304 -11.05 19.23 9.06
C GLY A 304 -11.78 20.06 8.00
N ASP A 305 -12.27 19.43 6.92
CA ASP A 305 -13.10 20.13 5.92
C ASP A 305 -14.45 20.53 6.52
N GLN A 306 -14.68 21.84 6.67
CA GLN A 306 -15.82 22.36 7.43
C GLN A 306 -17.18 22.02 6.79
N GLU A 307 -17.28 22.06 5.46
CA GLU A 307 -18.51 21.68 4.74
C GLU A 307 -18.84 20.19 4.95
N THR A 308 -17.84 19.31 4.84
CA THR A 308 -17.99 17.88 5.09
C THR A 308 -18.42 17.62 6.54
N ILE A 309 -17.81 18.31 7.51
CA ILE A 309 -18.17 18.17 8.93
C ILE A 309 -19.59 18.65 9.20
N ALA A 310 -19.99 19.80 8.64
CA ALA A 310 -21.33 20.34 8.81
C ALA A 310 -22.41 19.39 8.26
N GLU A 311 -22.20 18.85 7.06
CA GLU A 311 -23.14 17.89 6.46
C GLU A 311 -23.17 16.57 7.25
N ALA A 312 -22.02 16.09 7.75
CA ALA A 312 -21.98 14.91 8.62
C ALA A 312 -22.75 15.14 9.93
N LYS A 313 -22.58 16.31 10.58
CA LYS A 313 -23.31 16.67 11.80
C LYS A 313 -24.81 16.74 11.56
N LYS A 314 -25.24 17.32 10.44
CA LYS A 314 -26.65 17.34 10.02
C LYS A 314 -27.22 15.93 9.89
N ARG A 315 -26.55 15.04 9.13
CA ARG A 315 -26.98 13.65 8.94
C ARG A 315 -27.00 12.85 10.24
N PHE A 316 -26.03 13.10 11.11
CA PHE A 316 -25.97 12.46 12.42
C PHE A 316 -27.12 12.90 13.34
N ALA A 317 -27.42 14.19 13.40
CA ALA A 317 -28.54 14.70 14.19
C ALA A 317 -29.88 14.14 13.70
N ALA A 318 -30.11 14.12 12.38
CA ALA A 318 -31.31 13.51 11.79
C ALA A 318 -31.39 11.99 12.04
N HIS A 319 -30.25 11.33 12.24
CA HIS A 319 -30.20 9.92 12.62
C HIS A 319 -30.64 9.67 14.05
N LEU A 320 -30.14 10.49 14.98
CA LEU A 320 -30.48 10.38 16.40
C LEU A 320 -31.94 10.77 16.67
N SER A 321 -32.50 11.72 15.92
CA SER A 321 -33.91 12.11 16.05
C SER A 321 -34.89 11.09 15.46
N GLY A 322 -34.41 10.11 14.69
CA GLY A 322 -35.24 9.17 13.94
C GLY A 322 -35.84 9.75 12.65
N GLU A 323 -35.49 10.98 12.24
CA GLU A 323 -35.94 11.61 11.00
C GLU A 323 -35.42 10.83 9.76
N SER A 324 -34.18 10.35 9.81
CA SER A 324 -33.59 9.57 8.70
C SER A 324 -32.60 8.52 9.19
N VAL A 325 -32.34 7.50 8.39
CA VAL A 325 -31.32 6.48 8.72
C VAL A 325 -30.07 6.72 7.88
N ILE A 326 -28.90 6.80 8.51
CA ILE A 326 -27.64 6.88 7.77
C ILE A 326 -27.43 5.55 7.01
N PRO A 327 -27.26 5.60 5.67
CA PRO A 327 -26.93 4.44 4.87
C PRO A 327 -25.68 3.72 5.38
N ALA A 328 -25.68 2.38 5.35
CA ALA A 328 -24.63 1.58 5.97
C ALA A 328 -23.22 1.89 5.42
N ASP A 329 -23.11 2.21 4.13
CA ASP A 329 -21.87 2.61 3.47
C ASP A 329 -21.37 3.98 3.94
N LEU A 330 -22.25 4.92 4.32
CA LEU A 330 -21.89 6.27 4.75
C LEU A 330 -21.63 6.39 6.26
N ARG A 331 -21.99 5.40 7.08
CA ARG A 331 -21.84 5.48 8.55
C ARG A 331 -20.43 5.83 8.97
N VAL A 332 -19.43 5.15 8.39
CA VAL A 332 -18.02 5.45 8.67
C VAL A 332 -17.71 6.90 8.31
N ALA A 333 -18.09 7.37 7.12
CA ALA A 333 -17.84 8.76 6.72
C ALA A 333 -18.48 9.78 7.66
N VAL A 334 -19.75 9.58 8.03
CA VAL A 334 -20.48 10.47 8.95
C VAL A 334 -19.82 10.46 10.32
N TYR A 335 -19.68 9.30 10.94
CA TYR A 335 -19.17 9.17 12.31
C TYR A 335 -17.75 9.70 12.46
N LEU A 336 -16.87 9.40 11.49
CA LEU A 336 -15.50 9.92 11.47
C LEU A 336 -15.44 11.44 11.32
N SER A 337 -16.35 12.00 10.53
CA SER A 337 -16.39 13.44 10.29
C SER A 337 -16.95 14.19 11.49
N VAL A 338 -18.00 13.67 12.13
CA VAL A 338 -18.58 14.27 13.35
C VAL A 338 -17.56 14.26 14.49
N ILE A 339 -16.89 13.14 14.74
CA ILE A 339 -15.93 13.03 15.85
C ILE A 339 -14.61 13.79 15.59
N SER A 340 -14.39 14.27 14.36
CA SER A 340 -13.15 14.98 13.99
C SER A 340 -12.96 16.32 14.74
N SER A 341 -14.02 16.93 15.25
CA SER A 341 -13.93 18.09 16.15
C SER A 341 -13.38 17.75 17.53
N GLY A 342 -13.40 16.47 17.92
CA GLY A 342 -12.87 16.00 19.21
C GLY A 342 -13.61 16.56 20.42
N ASP A 343 -14.88 16.97 20.25
CA ASP A 343 -15.69 17.49 21.35
C ASP A 343 -16.27 16.36 22.20
N GLU A 344 -16.24 16.59 23.51
CA GLU A 344 -16.63 15.61 24.53
C GLU A 344 -18.11 15.24 24.44
N ASP A 345 -18.98 16.22 24.17
CA ASP A 345 -20.43 15.99 24.06
C ASP A 345 -20.76 15.03 22.90
N THR A 346 -20.14 15.25 21.73
CA THR A 346 -20.25 14.31 20.61
C THR A 346 -19.72 12.95 20.98
N PHE A 347 -18.53 12.86 21.59
CA PHE A 347 -17.96 11.57 21.98
C PHE A 347 -18.89 10.79 22.91
N ASN A 348 -19.35 11.44 23.98
CA ASN A 348 -20.27 10.88 24.97
C ASN A 348 -21.59 10.45 24.31
N THR A 349 -22.09 11.22 23.35
CA THR A 349 -23.27 10.83 22.57
C THR A 349 -23.01 9.58 21.73
N MET A 350 -21.84 9.51 21.08
CA MET A 350 -21.49 8.43 20.15
C MET A 350 -21.13 7.10 20.83
N ILE A 351 -20.82 7.10 22.14
CA ILE A 351 -20.55 5.88 22.90
C ILE A 351 -21.78 5.30 23.61
N LYS A 352 -22.93 6.00 23.59
CA LYS A 352 -24.22 5.53 24.15
C LYS A 352 -24.74 4.30 23.41
N ASP A 353 -25.65 3.56 24.04
CA ASP A 353 -26.19 2.30 23.52
C ASP A 353 -27.05 2.44 22.25
N GLU A 354 -27.52 3.65 21.96
CA GLU A 354 -28.19 4.00 20.69
C GLU A 354 -27.27 3.83 19.48
N VAL A 355 -25.95 3.97 19.66
CA VAL A 355 -24.96 3.73 18.60
C VAL A 355 -24.57 2.26 18.59
N ARG A 356 -24.57 1.64 17.39
CA ARG A 356 -24.25 0.22 17.23
C ARG A 356 -22.86 -0.09 17.78
N SER A 357 -22.72 -1.20 18.49
CA SER A 357 -21.45 -1.62 19.10
C SER A 357 -20.27 -1.69 18.11
N GLN A 358 -20.51 -2.11 16.87
CA GLN A 358 -19.51 -2.15 15.80
C GLN A 358 -19.01 -0.74 15.41
N ASP A 359 -19.89 0.25 15.46
CA ASP A 359 -19.60 1.63 15.08
C ASP A 359 -18.82 2.37 16.19
N LYS A 360 -19.07 2.03 17.47
CA LYS A 360 -18.31 2.56 18.63
C LYS A 360 -16.80 2.32 18.50
N VAL A 361 -16.38 1.23 17.85
CA VAL A 361 -14.95 0.96 17.59
C VAL A 361 -14.35 2.02 16.67
N PHE A 362 -15.06 2.40 15.62
CA PHE A 362 -14.61 3.46 14.71
C PHE A 362 -14.58 4.82 15.39
N VAL A 363 -15.54 5.12 16.27
CA VAL A 363 -15.54 6.34 17.08
C VAL A 363 -14.28 6.42 17.94
N MET A 364 -13.99 5.36 18.70
CA MET A 364 -12.80 5.28 19.57
C MET A 364 -11.48 5.39 18.79
N VAL A 365 -11.35 4.70 17.65
CA VAL A 365 -10.14 4.79 16.81
C VAL A 365 -9.91 6.21 16.30
N SER A 366 -10.95 7.01 16.17
CA SER A 366 -10.91 8.24 15.39
C SER A 366 -10.80 9.47 16.25
N ILE A 367 -11.40 9.44 17.43
CA ILE A 367 -11.12 10.44 18.45
C ILE A 367 -9.64 10.40 18.89
N ASP A 368 -8.99 9.23 18.90
CA ASP A 368 -7.53 9.06 19.14
C ASP A 368 -6.65 9.81 18.10
N MET A 369 -7.19 10.02 16.90
CA MET A 369 -6.49 10.74 15.84
C MET A 369 -6.50 12.26 16.04
N THR A 370 -7.33 12.77 16.95
CA THR A 370 -7.41 14.20 17.31
C THR A 370 -6.59 14.47 18.57
N LYS A 371 -5.90 15.62 18.65
CA LYS A 371 -5.16 16.01 19.85
C LYS A 371 -6.03 16.05 21.12
N PRO A 372 -7.19 16.74 21.15
CA PRO A 372 -8.05 16.77 22.34
C PRO A 372 -8.67 15.39 22.64
N GLY A 373 -8.99 14.62 21.61
CA GLY A 373 -9.67 13.34 21.76
C GLY A 373 -8.85 12.21 22.37
N ARG A 374 -7.51 12.29 22.34
CA ARG A 374 -6.64 11.27 22.97
C ARG A 374 -6.84 11.19 24.48
N GLU A 375 -7.00 12.33 25.16
CA GLU A 375 -7.22 12.37 26.60
C GLU A 375 -8.63 11.88 26.94
N LEU A 376 -9.63 12.31 26.17
CA LEU A 376 -11.02 11.84 26.31
C LEU A 376 -11.11 10.31 26.16
N LEU A 377 -10.44 9.75 25.15
CA LEU A 377 -10.39 8.31 24.96
C LEU A 377 -9.67 7.59 26.09
N TRP A 378 -8.54 8.14 26.55
CA TRP A 378 -7.79 7.56 27.65
C TRP A 378 -8.66 7.44 28.90
N GLU A 379 -9.37 8.52 29.24
CA GLU A 379 -10.23 8.56 30.41
C GLU A 379 -11.40 7.56 30.29
N PHE A 380 -12.01 7.48 29.11
CA PHE A 380 -13.03 6.48 28.83
C PHE A 380 -12.51 5.04 28.97
N VAL A 381 -11.35 4.73 28.39
CA VAL A 381 -10.74 3.39 28.45
C VAL A 381 -10.36 3.03 29.88
N ARG A 382 -9.79 3.97 30.62
CA ARG A 382 -9.38 3.81 32.03
C ARG A 382 -10.59 3.47 32.91
N THR A 383 -11.68 4.20 32.74
CA THR A 383 -12.90 4.04 33.55
C THR A 383 -13.73 2.81 33.15
N ASN A 384 -13.62 2.36 31.90
CA ASN A 384 -14.41 1.22 31.37
C ASN A 384 -13.55 -0.03 31.10
N TRP A 385 -12.34 -0.12 31.67
CA TRP A 385 -11.34 -1.14 31.33
C TRP A 385 -11.88 -2.57 31.40
N THR A 386 -12.56 -2.93 32.50
CA THR A 386 -13.09 -4.27 32.73
C THR A 386 -14.13 -4.67 31.69
N ASP A 387 -15.01 -3.75 31.32
CA ASP A 387 -16.06 -4.00 30.33
C ASP A 387 -15.47 -4.09 28.91
N LEU A 388 -14.52 -3.21 28.58
CA LEU A 388 -13.81 -3.27 27.31
C LEU A 388 -13.00 -4.57 27.16
N LEU A 389 -12.31 -5.00 28.22
CA LEU A 389 -11.56 -6.25 28.23
C LEU A 389 -12.51 -7.44 28.01
N ARG A 390 -13.61 -7.51 28.76
CA ARG A 390 -14.65 -8.54 28.57
C ARG A 390 -15.22 -8.57 27.15
N ARG A 391 -15.46 -7.41 26.54
CA ARG A 391 -16.05 -7.32 25.19
C ARG A 391 -15.06 -7.62 24.07
N TYR A 392 -13.78 -7.30 24.25
CA TYR A 392 -12.78 -7.25 23.17
C TYR A 392 -11.51 -8.08 23.43
N GLU A 393 -11.49 -8.92 24.46
CA GLU A 393 -10.35 -9.76 24.88
C GLU A 393 -9.72 -10.57 23.73
N ARG A 394 -10.53 -10.98 22.75
CA ARG A 394 -10.11 -11.80 21.61
C ARG A 394 -9.91 -11.02 20.29
N GLY A 395 -9.94 -9.68 20.29
CA GLY A 395 -9.57 -8.87 19.11
C GLY A 395 -9.97 -7.38 19.09
N GLY A 396 -9.28 -6.59 18.23
CA GLY A 396 -9.70 -5.26 17.75
C GLY A 396 -9.20 -4.04 18.52
N ILE A 397 -9.63 -3.86 19.77
CA ILE A 397 -9.51 -2.57 20.51
C ILE A 397 -8.20 -2.40 21.29
N TYR A 398 -7.39 -3.45 21.41
CA TYR A 398 -6.08 -3.31 22.07
C TYR A 398 -5.08 -2.41 21.31
N ASN A 399 -5.32 -2.14 20.02
CA ASN A 399 -4.39 -1.39 19.17
C ASN A 399 -4.40 0.14 19.44
N PRO A 400 -5.56 0.85 19.53
CA PRO A 400 -5.57 2.30 19.79
C PRO A 400 -4.97 2.68 21.15
N ALA A 401 -5.35 2.00 22.24
CA ALA A 401 -4.80 2.27 23.59
C ALA A 401 -3.28 1.99 23.70
N SER A 402 -2.72 1.17 22.79
CA SER A 402 -1.28 0.91 22.72
C SER A 402 -0.47 2.03 22.06
N ARG A 403 -1.13 2.96 21.35
CA ARG A 403 -0.48 4.06 20.60
C ARG A 403 -0.25 5.33 21.41
N GLN A 404 -0.75 5.40 22.64
CA GLN A 404 -0.59 6.59 23.47
C GLN A 404 0.86 6.73 23.99
N PRO A 405 1.46 7.95 23.97
CA PRO A 405 2.81 8.19 24.47
C PRO A 405 2.99 7.68 25.91
N SER A 406 4.16 7.09 26.18
CA SER A 406 4.57 6.54 27.48
C SER A 406 4.42 7.50 28.67
N ARG A 407 4.39 8.83 28.42
CA ARG A 407 4.12 9.85 29.46
C ARG A 407 2.72 9.76 30.07
N LEU A 408 1.71 9.27 29.34
CA LEU A 408 0.35 9.08 29.87
C LEU A 408 0.24 7.76 30.66
N ARG A 409 0.95 6.71 30.23
CA ARG A 409 1.05 5.43 30.97
C ARG A 409 1.74 5.58 32.33
N ALA A 410 2.65 6.54 32.49
CA ALA A 410 3.35 6.75 33.75
C ALA A 410 2.42 7.20 34.90
N LYS A 411 1.27 7.82 34.59
CA LYS A 411 0.27 8.19 35.60
C LYS A 411 -0.55 7.00 36.12
N SER A 412 -0.52 5.84 35.46
CA SER A 412 -1.25 4.64 35.88
C SER A 412 -0.45 3.69 36.77
N ARG A 413 0.75 4.09 37.22
CA ARG A 413 1.58 3.33 38.18
C ARG A 413 1.52 3.88 39.60
N LYS A 414 0.49 4.67 39.92
CA LYS A 414 0.16 5.07 41.29
C LYS A 414 -1.26 4.68 41.63
#